data_AF-A0A1H9WZ04-F1
#
_entry.id   AF-A0A1H9WZ04-F1
#
_cell.length_a   1.000
_cell.length_b   1.000
_cell.length_c   1.000
_cell.angle_alpha   90.00
_cell.angle_beta   90.00
_cell.angle_gamma   90.00
#
_symmetry.space_group_name_H-M   'P 1'
#
loop_
_entity.id
_entity.type
_entity.pdbx_description
1 polymer ?
#
loop_
_entity_poly.entity_id
_entity_poly.type
_entity_poly.pdbx_seq_one_letter_code
_entity_poly.pdbx_strand_id
1 'polypeptide(L)' 'MASLKDDYGDDVDFYFIEYNEEDAEPIIEEFNIEQHPETFVFDEDRNEIEKYEGFDQIIENNLRADVEQLAAQN' A
#
# COMPACT_ATOMS: atom_id res chain seq x y z
N MET A 1 -8.17 -0.14 -18.20
CA MET A 1 -7.90 0.33 -16.83
C MET A 1 -6.43 0.64 -16.78
N ALA A 2 -6.05 1.91 -16.60
CA ALA A 2 -4.67 2.29 -16.35
C ALA A 2 -4.32 1.87 -14.93
N SER A 3 -3.17 1.23 -14.75
CA SER A 3 -2.75 0.80 -13.41
C SER A 3 -2.33 2.02 -12.59
N LEU A 4 -2.45 1.98 -11.26
CA LEU A 4 -1.92 3.03 -10.36
C LEU A 4 -0.45 3.37 -10.67
N LYS A 5 0.31 2.39 -11.14
CA LYS A 5 1.70 2.56 -11.58
C LYS A 5 1.85 3.37 -12.87
N ASP A 6 0.88 3.30 -13.79
CA ASP A 6 0.92 4.11 -15.01
C ASP A 6 0.59 5.59 -14.71
N ASP A 7 -0.22 5.83 -13.68
CA ASP A 7 -0.68 7.17 -13.31
C ASP A 7 0.26 7.86 -12.31
N TYR A 8 0.90 7.12 -11.40
CA TYR A 8 1.70 7.67 -10.29
C TYR A 8 3.09 7.04 -10.12
N GLY A 9 3.54 6.20 -11.07
CA GLY A 9 4.79 5.46 -10.94
C GLY A 9 6.07 6.30 -10.91
N ASP A 10 5.99 7.59 -11.27
CA ASP A 10 7.11 8.55 -11.17
C ASP A 10 7.14 9.25 -9.80
N ASP A 11 6.01 9.31 -9.08
CA ASP A 11 5.87 10.02 -7.81
C ASP A 11 5.80 9.08 -6.59
N VAL A 12 5.47 7.81 -6.81
CA VAL A 12 5.28 6.81 -5.76
C VAL A 12 6.11 5.56 -6.04
N ASP A 13 6.90 5.13 -5.06
CA ASP A 13 7.61 3.86 -5.11
C ASP A 13 6.67 2.71 -4.71
N PHE A 14 6.51 1.74 -5.61
CA PHE A 14 5.71 0.54 -5.35
C PHE A 14 6.61 -0.63 -4.93
N TYR A 15 6.37 -1.15 -3.71
CA TYR A 15 7.03 -2.34 -3.19
C TYR A 15 6.01 -3.48 -3.11
N PHE A 16 6.36 -4.65 -3.65
CA PHE A 16 5.59 -5.87 -3.50
C PHE A 16 6.43 -6.87 -2.72
N ILE A 17 5.93 -7.30 -1.57
CA ILE A 17 6.61 -8.24 -0.69
C ILE A 17 5.77 -9.51 -0.63
N GLU A 18 6.35 -10.61 -1.07
CA GLU A 18 5.78 -11.95 -0.95
C GLU A 18 6.66 -12.75 0.00
N TYR A 19 6.04 -13.39 0.99
CA TYR A 19 6.71 -14.22 1.98
C TYR A 19 5.94 -15.52 2.17
N ASN A 20 6.67 -16.58 2.54
CA ASN A 20 6.09 -17.85 2.92
C ASN A 20 5.70 -17.79 4.41
N GLU A 21 4.66 -18.51 4.84
CA GLU A 21 4.14 -18.46 6.22
C GLU A 21 5.22 -18.63 7.30
N GLU A 22 6.23 -19.48 7.07
CA GLU A 22 7.31 -19.75 8.05
C GLU A 22 8.26 -18.56 8.27
N ASP A 23 8.49 -17.73 7.25
CA ASP A 23 9.38 -16.55 7.33
C ASP A 23 8.60 -15.25 7.57
N ALA A 24 7.26 -15.34 7.63
CA ALA A 24 6.34 -14.21 7.69
C ALA A 24 6.14 -13.64 9.10
N GLU A 25 6.34 -14.46 10.15
CA GLU A 25 6.10 -14.08 11.55
C GLU A 25 6.64 -12.69 11.94
N PRO A 26 7.91 -12.33 11.68
CA PRO A 26 8.42 -11.03 12.08
C PRO A 26 7.73 -9.86 11.35
N ILE A 27 7.34 -10.04 10.09
CA ILE A 27 6.66 -9.00 9.30
C ILE A 27 5.20 -8.90 9.74
N ILE A 28 4.54 -10.03 9.98
CA ILE A 28 3.16 -10.08 10.48
C ILE A 28 3.07 -9.38 11.83
N GLU A 29 4.03 -9.60 12.73
CA GLU A 29 4.06 -8.94 14.04
C GLU A 29 4.38 -7.44 13.92
N GLU A 30 5.35 -7.05 13.09
CA GLU A 30 5.75 -5.65 12.91
C GLU A 30 4.62 -4.78 12.34
N PHE A 31 3.90 -5.29 11.35
CA PHE A 31 2.84 -4.56 10.65
C PHE A 31 1.41 -4.94 11.10
N ASN A 32 1.30 -5.78 12.13
CA ASN A 32 0.06 -6.35 12.64
C ASN A 32 -0.86 -6.84 11.50
N ILE A 33 -0.32 -7.73 10.66
CA ILE A 33 -1.02 -8.23 9.46
C ILE A 33 -2.07 -9.27 9.88
N GLU A 34 -3.32 -9.05 9.53
CA GLU A 34 -4.44 -9.92 9.93
C GLU A 34 -4.97 -10.74 8.75
N GLN A 35 -4.84 -10.22 7.52
CA GLN A 35 -5.36 -10.79 6.28
C GLN A 35 -4.36 -10.65 5.14
N HIS A 36 -4.46 -11.52 4.12
CA HIS A 36 -3.60 -11.46 2.94
C HIS A 36 -4.42 -11.39 1.64
N PRO A 37 -4.04 -10.52 0.69
CA PRO A 37 -2.98 -9.50 0.81
C PRO A 37 -3.44 -8.27 1.62
N GLU A 38 -2.49 -7.52 2.17
CA GLU A 38 -2.70 -6.23 2.83
C GLU A 38 -1.81 -5.18 2.15
N THR A 39 -2.30 -3.94 2.01
CA THR A 39 -1.55 -2.84 1.41
C THR A 39 -1.34 -1.73 2.43
N PHE A 40 -0.12 -1.23 2.51
CA PHE A 40 0.29 -0.18 3.43
C PHE A 40 0.76 1.03 2.63
N VAL A 41 0.33 2.21 3.04
CA VAL A 41 0.77 3.48 2.46
C VAL A 41 1.63 4.21 3.49
N PHE A 42 2.80 4.65 3.06
CA PHE A 42 3.75 5.40 3.87
C PHE A 42 3.99 6.77 3.27
N ASP A 43 4.26 7.76 4.12
CA ASP A 43 4.79 9.05 3.69
C ASP A 43 6.30 8.99 3.37
N GLU A 44 6.87 10.10 2.91
CA GLU A 44 8.31 10.21 2.60
C GLU A 44 9.21 9.99 3.84
N ASP A 45 8.69 10.25 5.04
CA ASP A 45 9.38 10.06 6.32
C ASP A 45 9.21 8.62 6.87
N ARG A 46 8.55 7.74 6.11
CA ARG A 46 8.26 6.32 6.45
C ARG A 46 7.31 6.13 7.62
N ASN A 47 6.46 7.11 7.91
CA ASN A 47 5.35 6.91 8.81
C ASN A 47 4.20 6.25 8.03
N GLU A 48 3.59 5.23 8.62
CA GLU A 48 2.36 4.64 8.06
C GLU A 48 1.23 5.67 8.14
N ILE A 49 0.58 5.91 7.00
CA ILE A 49 -0.54 6.85 6.90
C ILE A 49 -1.88 6.16 6.67
N GLU A 50 -1.88 5.01 5.99
CA GLU A 50 -3.11 4.26 5.71
C GLU A 50 -2.83 2.76 5.52
N LYS A 51 -3.81 1.94 5.91
CA LYS A 51 -3.75 0.48 5.80
C LYS A 51 -5.03 -0.07 5.17
N TYR A 52 -4.85 -0.93 4.17
CA TYR A 52 -5.94 -1.56 3.43
C TYR A 52 -5.91 -3.08 3.58
N GLU A 53 -6.96 -3.65 4.16
CA GLU A 53 -7.15 -5.09 4.31
C GLU A 53 -7.79 -5.71 3.06
N GLY A 54 -7.10 -6.66 2.43
CA GLY A 54 -7.55 -7.36 1.23
C GLY A 54 -7.11 -6.71 -0.09
N PHE A 55 -7.47 -7.35 -1.20
CA PHE A 55 -7.37 -6.78 -2.55
C PHE A 55 -8.75 -6.83 -3.19
N ASP A 56 -9.58 -5.85 -2.88
CA ASP A 56 -10.87 -5.69 -3.54
C ASP A 56 -10.82 -4.46 -4.45
N GLN A 57 -11.58 -4.44 -5.54
CA GLN A 57 -11.57 -3.36 -6.56
C GLN A 57 -11.92 -1.97 -5.98
N ILE A 58 -12.43 -1.94 -4.75
CA ILE A 58 -12.71 -0.77 -3.92
C ILE A 58 -11.41 -0.16 -3.35
N ILE A 59 -10.43 -1.00 -3.01
CA ILE A 59 -9.14 -0.59 -2.45
C ILE A 59 -8.31 0.14 -3.51
N GLU A 60 -8.30 -0.32 -4.77
CA GLU A 60 -7.64 0.39 -5.87
C GLU A 60 -8.23 1.80 -6.11
N ASN A 61 -9.55 1.97 -5.90
CA ASN A 61 -10.20 3.28 -6.01
C ASN A 61 -9.93 4.19 -4.81
N ASN A 62 -9.81 3.63 -3.60
CA ASN A 62 -9.47 4.40 -2.39
C ASN A 62 -7.99 4.82 -2.39
N LEU A 63 -7.07 3.92 -2.74
CA LEU A 63 -5.65 4.23 -2.96
C LEU A 63 -5.47 5.35 -3.99
N ARG A 64 -6.26 5.33 -5.07
CA ARG A 64 -6.24 6.41 -6.06
C ARG A 64 -6.63 7.76 -5.43
N ALA A 65 -7.67 7.80 -4.62
CA ALA A 65 -8.12 9.02 -3.96
C ALA A 65 -7.09 9.57 -2.97
N ASP A 66 -6.41 8.70 -2.22
CA ASP A 66 -5.40 9.11 -1.25
C ASP A 66 -4.14 9.66 -1.93
N VAL A 67 -3.68 9.00 -2.99
CA VAL A 67 -2.54 9.48 -3.77
C VAL A 67 -2.84 10.83 -4.42
N GLU A 68 -4.05 11.03 -4.96
CA GLU A 68 -4.49 12.35 -5.47
C GLU A 68 -4.47 13.43 -4.39
N GLN A 69 -4.88 13.09 -3.17
CA GLN A 69 -4.92 14.03 -2.06
C GLN A 69 -3.53 14.40 -1.53
N LEU A 70 -2.57 13.47 -1.56
CA LEU A 70 -1.17 13.72 -1.22
C LEU A 70 -0.48 14.57 -2.29
N ALA A 71 -0.71 14.24 -3.57
CA ALA A 71 -0.15 15.00 -4.69
C ALA A 71 -0.66 16.46 -4.73
N ALA A 72 -1.90 16.72 -4.31
CA ALA A 72 -2.49 18.06 -4.31
C ALA A 72 -2.02 18.98 -3.16
N GLN A 73 -1.29 18.45 -2.17
CA GLN A 73 -0.76 19.23 -1.05
C GLN A 73 0.66 19.77 -1.28
N ASN A 74 1.30 19.38 -2.38
CA ASN A 74 2.58 19.90 -2.89
C ASN A 74 2.37 20.86 -4.07
#